data_AF-A0A968IBX6-F1
#
_entry.id   AF-A0A968IBX6-F1
#
_cell.length_a   1.000
_cell.length_b   1.000
_cell.length_c   1.000
_cell.angle_alpha   90.00
_cell.angle_beta   90.00
_cell.angle_gamma   90.00
#
_symmetry.space_group_name_H-M   'P 1'
#
loop_
_entity.id
_entity.type
_entity.pdbx_description
1 polymer ?
#
loop_
_entity_poly.entity_id
_entity_poly.type
_entity_poly.pdbx_seq_one_letter_code
_entity_poly.pdbx_strand_id
1 'polypeptide(L)'
;MCLKASSKADFTGVAPTLKGLGATTGLAFGQVTKALEVEAGSYDIRIVAPNAADCGTSLAGLPDFNGNTLTAGSSVTVGAIGFVTKPEGNTNGFTLKAFANDAAKPEATKTKLRIVHTSPDTPAVDAGLLSGDVFTALATNFAYPNAWNAAGANTQGYATVDKLSNATLAVRATGQTAIALTIPGVTTNGADIFTGW
;
A
#
# COMPACT_ATOMS: atom_id res chain seq x y z
N MET A 1 -5.55 -12.80 7.16
CA MET A 1 -4.20 -12.46 7.65
C MET A 1 -4.17 -12.66 9.16
N CYS A 2 -3.03 -13.14 9.64
CA CYS A 2 -2.72 -13.40 11.03
C CYS A 2 -1.47 -12.64 11.43
N LEU A 3 -1.42 -12.19 12.67
CA LEU A 3 -0.31 -11.44 13.25
C LEU A 3 0.11 -12.10 14.56
N LYS A 4 1.41 -12.30 14.75
CA LYS A 4 1.99 -12.71 16.03
C LYS A 4 3.24 -11.89 16.33
N ALA A 5 3.59 -11.76 17.61
CA ALA A 5 4.92 -11.27 17.97
C ALA A 5 5.98 -12.27 17.48
N SER A 6 7.10 -11.77 16.93
CA SER A 6 8.19 -12.63 16.40
C SER A 6 8.87 -13.48 17.47
N SER A 7 8.68 -13.15 18.77
CA SER A 7 9.14 -13.98 19.89
C SER A 7 8.35 -15.28 20.07
N LYS A 8 7.19 -15.43 19.43
CA LYS A 8 6.41 -16.68 19.41
C LYS A 8 6.95 -17.62 18.34
N ALA A 9 7.11 -18.90 18.66
CA ALA A 9 7.71 -19.89 17.77
C ALA A 9 6.93 -20.07 16.45
N ASP A 10 5.60 -20.14 16.53
CA ASP A 10 4.73 -20.38 15.37
C ASP A 10 3.37 -19.68 15.55
N PHE A 11 2.45 -19.92 14.61
CA PHE A 11 1.07 -19.39 14.61
C PHE A 11 0.06 -20.30 15.32
N THR A 12 0.51 -21.33 16.06
CA THR A 12 -0.38 -22.23 16.80
C THR A 12 -1.17 -21.45 17.84
N GLY A 13 -2.50 -21.62 17.83
CA GLY A 13 -3.40 -20.90 18.74
C GLY A 13 -3.61 -19.42 18.40
N VAL A 14 -3.05 -18.92 17.30
CA VAL A 14 -3.33 -17.56 16.81
C VAL A 14 -4.63 -17.57 16.02
N ALA A 15 -5.54 -16.66 16.34
CA ALA A 15 -6.77 -16.43 15.59
C ALA A 15 -6.54 -15.39 14.46
N PRO A 16 -7.27 -15.46 13.34
CA PRO A 16 -7.14 -14.47 12.26
C PRO A 16 -7.41 -13.04 12.73
N THR A 17 -6.36 -12.22 12.73
CA THR A 17 -6.37 -10.84 13.26
C THR A 17 -7.42 -9.96 12.57
N LEU A 18 -7.60 -10.11 11.26
CA LEU A 18 -8.54 -9.29 10.48
C LEU A 18 -10.00 -9.54 10.85
N LYS A 19 -10.34 -10.73 11.35
CA LYS A 19 -11.70 -11.03 11.82
C LYS A 19 -12.07 -10.14 13.00
N GLY A 20 -11.11 -9.85 13.89
CA GLY A 20 -11.27 -8.92 15.01
C GLY A 20 -11.44 -7.45 14.57
N LEU A 21 -11.02 -7.11 13.35
CA LEU A 21 -11.18 -5.77 12.75
C LEU A 21 -12.47 -5.63 11.93
N GLY A 22 -13.36 -6.64 11.95
CA GLY A 22 -14.62 -6.66 11.21
C GLY A 22 -14.53 -7.22 9.79
N ALA A 23 -13.34 -7.60 9.30
CA ALA A 23 -13.16 -8.29 8.02
C ALA A 23 -13.34 -9.81 8.22
N THR A 24 -14.59 -10.23 8.43
CA THR A 24 -14.93 -11.60 8.85
C THR A 24 -14.82 -12.64 7.73
N THR A 25 -14.95 -12.22 6.47
CA THR A 25 -14.87 -13.10 5.29
C THR A 25 -13.56 -12.96 4.51
N GLY A 26 -12.57 -12.26 5.08
CA GLY A 26 -11.35 -11.87 4.38
C GLY A 26 -11.44 -10.46 3.79
N LEU A 27 -10.43 -10.09 3.01
CA LEU A 27 -10.37 -8.81 2.30
C LEU A 27 -10.46 -9.05 0.80
N ALA A 28 -11.38 -8.35 0.15
CA ALA A 28 -11.44 -8.26 -1.30
C ALA A 28 -10.41 -7.27 -1.84
N PHE A 29 -10.10 -7.38 -3.13
CA PHE A 29 -9.23 -6.42 -3.81
C PHE A 29 -9.75 -4.98 -3.64
N GLY A 30 -8.83 -4.05 -3.38
CA GLY A 30 -9.15 -2.64 -3.13
C GLY A 30 -9.68 -2.33 -1.73
N GLN A 31 -9.92 -3.33 -0.88
CA GLN A 31 -10.30 -3.07 0.51
C GLN A 31 -9.08 -2.76 1.38
N VAL A 32 -9.23 -1.77 2.25
CA VAL A 32 -8.27 -1.41 3.28
C VAL A 32 -8.96 -1.50 4.63
N THR A 33 -8.28 -2.02 5.64
CA THR A 33 -8.83 -2.14 6.99
C THR A 33 -8.64 -0.86 7.79
N LYS A 34 -9.31 -0.77 8.93
CA LYS A 34 -8.85 0.13 9.99
C LYS A 34 -7.45 -0.30 10.44
N ALA A 35 -6.69 0.66 10.99
CA ALA A 35 -5.42 0.37 11.63
C ALA A 35 -5.65 -0.55 12.83
N LEU A 36 -4.74 -1.50 13.02
CA LEU A 36 -4.65 -2.31 14.21
C LEU A 36 -3.59 -1.69 15.12
N GLU A 37 -3.97 -1.31 16.32
CA GLU A 37 -3.02 -0.91 17.35
C GLU A 37 -2.35 -2.14 17.95
N VAL A 38 -1.03 -2.08 18.04
CA VAL A 38 -0.19 -3.12 18.64
C VAL A 38 0.90 -2.44 19.45
N GLU A 39 1.43 -3.17 20.43
CA GLU A 39 2.61 -2.72 21.17
C GLU A 39 3.83 -2.55 20.25
N ALA A 40 4.78 -1.73 20.67
CA ALA A 40 6.06 -1.66 19.97
C ALA A 40 6.79 -3.01 20.06
N GLY A 41 7.34 -3.47 18.94
CA GLY A 41 7.98 -4.78 18.86
C GLY A 41 8.10 -5.29 17.43
N SER A 42 8.62 -6.51 17.30
CA SER A 42 8.73 -7.21 16.02
C SER A 42 7.59 -8.20 15.84
N TYR A 43 7.03 -8.22 14.64
CA TYR A 43 5.87 -9.05 14.30
C TYR A 43 6.10 -9.87 13.03
N ASP A 44 5.48 -11.05 13.03
CA ASP A 44 5.40 -11.92 11.86
C ASP A 44 3.95 -11.98 11.37
N ILE A 45 3.79 -11.98 10.06
CA ILE A 45 2.49 -11.93 9.39
C ILE A 45 2.32 -13.16 8.51
N ARG A 46 1.19 -13.84 8.65
CA ARG A 46 0.79 -14.97 7.79
C ARG A 46 -0.48 -14.65 7.02
N ILE A 47 -0.49 -14.96 5.73
CA ILE A 47 -1.72 -14.98 4.95
C ILE A 47 -2.36 -16.36 5.06
N VAL A 48 -3.66 -16.38 5.32
CA VAL A 48 -4.49 -17.58 5.46
C VAL A 48 -5.70 -17.45 4.55
N ALA A 49 -6.34 -18.58 4.22
CA ALA A 49 -7.51 -18.58 3.36
C ALA A 49 -8.66 -17.71 3.95
N PRO A 50 -9.52 -17.14 3.09
CA PRO A 50 -10.78 -16.54 3.52
C PRO A 50 -11.55 -17.50 4.45
N ASN A 51 -12.16 -16.97 5.50
CA ASN A 51 -12.94 -17.73 6.49
C ASN A 51 -12.15 -18.79 7.29
N ALA A 52 -10.81 -18.81 7.23
CA ALA A 52 -10.01 -19.71 8.07
C ALA A 52 -10.38 -19.56 9.56
N ALA A 53 -10.47 -20.69 10.27
CA ALA A 53 -10.77 -20.71 11.70
C ALA A 53 -9.56 -20.36 12.57
N ASP A 54 -8.36 -20.71 12.09
CA ASP A 54 -7.07 -20.54 12.77
C ASP A 54 -5.97 -20.10 11.79
N CYS A 55 -4.76 -19.94 12.32
CA CYS A 55 -3.58 -19.50 11.58
C CYS A 55 -2.55 -20.61 11.32
N GLY A 56 -2.92 -21.88 11.51
CA GLY A 56 -2.01 -23.02 11.38
C GLY A 56 -1.53 -23.28 9.95
N THR A 57 -2.35 -22.96 8.94
CA THR A 57 -2.05 -23.21 7.52
C THR A 57 -1.98 -21.92 6.72
N SER A 58 -0.85 -21.68 6.04
CA SER A 58 -0.73 -20.53 5.13
C SER A 58 -1.52 -20.74 3.84
N LEU A 59 -2.02 -19.65 3.28
CA LEU A 59 -2.71 -19.66 1.99
C LEU A 59 -1.74 -20.15 0.90
N ALA A 60 -2.08 -21.26 0.24
CA ALA A 60 -1.32 -21.81 -0.88
C ALA A 60 0.19 -21.99 -0.63
N GLY A 61 0.60 -22.24 0.62
CA GLY A 61 2.02 -22.42 0.97
C GLY A 61 2.85 -21.13 0.91
N LEU A 62 2.20 -19.96 0.89
CA LEU A 62 2.91 -18.68 0.94
C LEU A 62 3.82 -18.60 2.16
N PRO A 63 5.00 -17.97 2.03
CA PRO A 63 5.90 -17.75 3.15
C PRO A 63 5.31 -16.75 4.15
N ASP A 64 5.72 -16.91 5.41
CA ASP A 64 5.44 -15.91 6.43
C ASP A 64 6.29 -14.66 6.19
N PHE A 65 5.70 -13.49 6.43
CA PHE A 65 6.37 -12.20 6.35
C PHE A 65 6.89 -11.83 7.73
N ASN A 66 8.16 -12.16 7.98
CA ASN A 66 8.77 -12.14 9.31
C ASN A 66 9.56 -10.85 9.59
N GLY A 67 9.74 -10.55 10.89
CA GLY A 67 10.69 -9.53 11.35
C GLY A 67 10.25 -8.09 11.11
N ASN A 68 8.95 -7.83 11.05
CA ASN A 68 8.41 -6.49 10.87
C ASN A 68 8.46 -5.71 12.19
N THR A 69 9.49 -4.88 12.36
CA THR A 69 9.69 -4.10 13.58
C THR A 69 8.91 -2.79 13.53
N LEU A 70 8.11 -2.55 14.56
CA LEU A 70 7.38 -1.31 14.80
C LEU A 70 7.93 -0.63 16.04
N THR A 71 8.31 0.64 15.89
CA THR A 71 8.66 1.50 17.03
C THR A 71 7.42 2.22 17.55
N ALA A 72 7.44 2.62 18.82
CA ALA A 72 6.33 3.36 19.41
C ALA A 72 6.03 4.63 18.60
N GLY A 73 4.75 4.86 18.30
CA GLY A 73 4.29 6.00 17.51
C GLY A 73 4.51 5.87 15.99
N SER A 74 5.16 4.80 15.51
CA SER A 74 5.24 4.50 14.08
C SER A 74 3.99 3.77 13.59
N SER A 75 3.73 3.85 12.29
CA SER A 75 2.70 3.02 11.66
C SER A 75 3.17 2.56 10.28
N VAL A 76 2.61 1.44 9.84
CA VAL A 76 2.90 0.82 8.55
C VAL A 76 1.59 0.44 7.89
N THR A 77 1.54 0.53 6.57
CA THR A 77 0.49 -0.13 5.79
C THR A 77 1.08 -1.35 5.12
N VAL A 78 0.46 -2.52 5.30
CA VAL A 78 0.89 -3.76 4.66
C VAL A 78 -0.06 -4.07 3.52
N GLY A 79 0.46 -4.06 2.30
CA GLY A 79 -0.29 -4.43 1.09
C GLY A 79 -0.07 -5.90 0.77
N ALA A 80 -1.17 -6.61 0.49
CA ALA A 80 -1.12 -7.91 -0.17
C ALA A 80 -1.20 -7.67 -1.69
N ILE A 81 -0.12 -7.94 -2.41
CA ILE A 81 0.08 -7.50 -3.80
C ILE A 81 0.62 -8.64 -4.67
N GLY A 82 0.54 -8.49 -5.99
CA GLY A 82 1.01 -9.49 -6.95
C GLY A 82 -0.04 -10.54 -7.30
N PHE A 83 0.37 -11.50 -8.14
CA PHE A 83 -0.55 -12.51 -8.67
C PHE A 83 -0.61 -13.78 -7.82
N VAL A 84 -1.81 -14.19 -7.40
CA VAL A 84 -2.03 -15.52 -6.79
C VAL A 84 -1.79 -16.62 -7.83
N THR A 85 -2.31 -16.40 -9.04
CA THR A 85 -2.01 -17.21 -10.23
C THR A 85 -1.27 -16.35 -11.24
N LYS A 86 0.03 -16.53 -11.33
CA LYS A 86 0.90 -15.71 -12.19
C LYS A 86 0.72 -16.05 -13.68
N PRO A 87 0.65 -15.05 -14.58
CA PRO A 87 0.83 -15.27 -16.01
C PRO A 87 2.19 -15.91 -16.30
N GLU A 88 2.29 -16.67 -17.39
CA GLU A 88 3.56 -17.24 -17.83
C GLU A 88 4.61 -16.15 -18.06
N GLY A 89 5.84 -16.39 -17.62
CA GLY A 89 6.94 -15.41 -17.71
C GLY A 89 6.92 -14.28 -16.67
N ASN A 90 5.86 -14.15 -15.85
CA ASN A 90 5.79 -13.14 -14.79
C ASN A 90 6.41 -13.67 -13.47
N THR A 91 7.24 -12.87 -12.80
CA THR A 91 7.89 -13.22 -11.52
C THR A 91 7.23 -12.57 -10.30
N ASN A 92 6.25 -11.70 -10.49
CA ASN A 92 5.56 -10.94 -9.44
C ASN A 92 4.41 -11.74 -8.83
N GLY A 93 4.78 -12.84 -8.17
CA GLY A 93 3.86 -13.66 -7.39
C GLY A 93 3.27 -12.90 -6.19
N PHE A 94 2.14 -13.42 -5.68
CA PHE A 94 1.45 -12.86 -4.53
C PHE A 94 2.36 -12.83 -3.30
N THR A 95 2.44 -11.67 -2.66
CA THR A 95 3.30 -11.42 -1.50
C THR A 95 2.75 -10.31 -0.61
N LEU A 96 3.36 -10.13 0.55
CA LEU A 96 3.16 -8.96 1.40
C LEU A 96 4.28 -7.95 1.20
N LYS A 97 3.92 -6.67 1.21
CA LYS A 97 4.88 -5.58 1.28
C LYS A 97 4.46 -4.54 2.30
N ALA A 98 5.39 -4.17 3.17
CA ALA A 98 5.24 -3.11 4.15
C ALA A 98 5.62 -1.75 3.55
N PHE A 99 4.81 -0.74 3.83
CA PHE A 99 5.02 0.65 3.49
C PHE A 99 4.95 1.49 4.76
N ALA A 100 6.10 1.93 5.26
CA ALA A 100 6.15 2.80 6.43
C ALA A 100 5.36 4.09 6.15
N ASN A 101 4.51 4.49 7.08
CA ASN A 101 3.73 5.71 6.93
C ASN A 101 4.50 6.90 7.51
N ASP A 102 4.38 8.05 6.87
CA ASP A 102 4.77 9.32 7.46
C ASP A 102 3.52 9.98 8.05
N ALA A 103 3.45 10.02 9.39
CA ALA A 103 2.33 10.61 10.12
C ALA A 103 2.50 12.11 10.40
N ALA A 104 3.65 12.71 10.04
CA ALA A 104 3.87 14.13 10.24
C ALA A 104 2.94 14.92 9.31
N LYS A 105 2.01 15.68 9.89
CA LYS A 105 1.09 16.51 9.11
C LYS A 105 1.85 17.59 8.34
N PRO A 106 1.53 17.82 7.05
CA PRO A 106 2.06 18.97 6.35
C PRO A 106 1.40 20.26 6.84
N GLU A 107 1.89 21.40 6.37
CA GLU A 107 1.28 22.71 6.62
C GLU A 107 -0.19 22.77 6.20
N ALA A 108 -0.97 23.67 6.80
CA ALA A 108 -2.41 23.78 6.60
C ALA A 108 -2.84 24.15 5.16
N THR A 109 -1.93 24.51 4.27
CA THR A 109 -2.21 24.79 2.84
C THR A 109 -1.73 23.68 1.92
N LYS A 110 -1.09 22.64 2.47
CA LYS A 110 -0.43 21.57 1.76
C LYS A 110 -1.09 20.22 2.04
N THR A 111 -0.79 19.23 1.21
CA THR A 111 -1.22 17.85 1.36
C THR A 111 -0.04 16.93 1.09
N LYS A 112 0.08 15.83 1.84
CA LYS A 112 1.02 14.74 1.52
C LYS A 112 0.33 13.70 0.67
N LEU A 113 0.90 13.41 -0.50
CA LEU A 113 0.45 12.36 -1.41
C LEU A 113 1.54 11.29 -1.53
N ARG A 114 1.16 10.04 -1.28
CA ARG A 114 1.94 8.87 -1.68
C ARG A 114 1.19 8.11 -2.76
N ILE A 115 1.92 7.63 -3.76
CA ILE A 115 1.39 6.75 -4.78
C ILE A 115 2.25 5.49 -4.75
N VAL A 116 1.60 4.35 -4.54
CA VAL A 116 2.21 3.03 -4.58
C VAL A 116 1.84 2.38 -5.89
N HIS A 117 2.82 1.89 -6.63
CA HIS A 117 2.55 1.13 -7.84
C HIS A 117 2.23 -0.32 -7.47
N THR A 118 0.94 -0.71 -7.46
CA THR A 118 0.54 -2.09 -7.13
C THR A 118 0.19 -2.99 -8.32
N SER A 119 0.25 -2.50 -9.56
CA SER A 119 0.03 -3.33 -10.77
C SER A 119 1.27 -4.19 -11.14
N PRO A 120 1.24 -5.52 -10.96
CA PRO A 120 2.43 -6.39 -11.10
C PRO A 120 2.88 -6.71 -12.54
N ASP A 121 2.14 -6.34 -13.58
CA ASP A 121 2.50 -6.65 -14.98
C ASP A 121 2.66 -5.42 -15.87
N THR A 122 2.67 -4.22 -15.29
CA THR A 122 2.84 -2.98 -16.05
C THR A 122 4.27 -2.46 -15.95
N PRO A 123 4.74 -1.70 -16.97
CA PRO A 123 5.97 -0.94 -16.87
C PRO A 123 5.95 0.08 -15.73
N ALA A 124 7.09 0.71 -15.46
CA ALA A 124 7.15 1.87 -14.58
C ALA A 124 6.18 2.97 -15.04
N VAL A 125 5.65 3.72 -14.08
CA VAL A 125 4.62 4.73 -14.33
C VAL A 125 5.05 6.11 -13.88
N ASP A 126 4.44 7.10 -14.52
CA ASP A 126 4.40 8.48 -14.07
C ASP A 126 2.99 8.77 -13.53
N ALA A 127 2.91 9.50 -12.43
CA ALA A 127 1.66 9.95 -11.85
C ALA A 127 1.67 11.47 -11.67
N GLY A 128 0.54 12.11 -11.91
CA GLY A 128 0.49 13.56 -11.99
C GLY A 128 -0.92 14.13 -11.98
N LEU A 129 -1.00 15.43 -12.26
CA LEU A 129 -2.26 16.15 -12.45
C LEU A 129 -2.58 16.24 -13.93
N LEU A 130 -3.87 16.13 -14.26
CA LEU A 130 -4.38 16.30 -15.61
C LEU A 130 -5.32 17.52 -15.67
N SER A 131 -5.07 18.43 -16.61
CA SER A 131 -5.91 19.59 -16.88
C SER A 131 -6.14 19.70 -18.39
N GLY A 132 -7.35 19.32 -18.85
CA GLY A 132 -7.58 19.04 -20.26
C GLY A 132 -6.63 17.93 -20.73
N ASP A 133 -5.85 18.20 -21.79
CA ASP A 133 -4.86 17.27 -22.32
C ASP A 133 -3.45 17.48 -21.73
N VAL A 134 -3.30 18.41 -20.78
CA VAL A 134 -2.00 18.74 -20.18
C VAL A 134 -1.77 17.88 -18.95
N PHE A 135 -0.75 17.02 -19.02
CA PHE A 135 -0.27 16.22 -17.89
C PHE A 135 0.93 16.90 -17.21
N THR A 136 0.77 17.21 -15.93
CA THR A 136 1.84 17.72 -15.07
C THR A 136 2.29 16.62 -14.13
N ALA A 137 3.48 16.06 -14.38
CA ALA A 137 4.04 15.00 -13.57
C ALA A 137 4.28 15.47 -12.12
N LEU A 138 3.84 14.66 -11.16
CA LEU A 138 4.23 14.80 -9.76
C LEU A 138 5.32 13.77 -9.45
N ALA A 139 5.07 12.51 -9.80
CA ALA A 139 5.96 11.37 -9.64
C ALA A 139 6.32 10.79 -11.01
N THR A 140 7.56 10.39 -11.22
CA THR A 140 7.99 9.76 -12.48
C THR A 140 8.79 8.49 -12.23
N ASN A 141 8.71 7.58 -13.19
CA ASN A 141 9.54 6.37 -13.30
C ASN A 141 9.64 5.52 -12.03
N PHE A 142 8.51 5.28 -11.35
CA PHE A 142 8.46 4.33 -10.24
C PHE A 142 7.82 3.03 -10.71
N ALA A 143 8.47 1.91 -10.43
CA ALA A 143 8.05 0.57 -10.87
C ALA A 143 7.34 -0.18 -9.73
N TYR A 144 6.49 -1.14 -10.09
CA TYR A 144 5.98 -2.13 -9.15
C TYR A 144 7.12 -2.79 -8.36
N PRO A 145 6.96 -3.07 -7.05
CA PRO A 145 5.83 -2.73 -6.18
C PRO A 145 6.10 -1.47 -5.33
N ASN A 146 6.76 -0.45 -5.87
CA ASN A 146 7.32 0.64 -5.08
C ASN A 146 6.37 1.82 -4.93
N ALA A 147 6.46 2.49 -3.79
CA ALA A 147 6.01 3.87 -3.69
C ALA A 147 6.97 4.77 -4.49
N TRP A 148 6.47 5.93 -4.93
CA TRP A 148 7.33 6.95 -5.51
C TRP A 148 8.52 7.27 -4.58
N ASN A 149 9.74 7.18 -5.06
CA ASN A 149 10.96 7.31 -4.25
C ASN A 149 12.03 8.21 -4.91
N ALA A 150 11.61 9.13 -5.78
CA ALA A 150 12.51 10.05 -6.49
C ALA A 150 12.48 11.48 -5.89
N ALA A 151 13.15 12.41 -6.55
CA ALA A 151 13.25 13.80 -6.13
C ALA A 151 11.86 14.41 -5.89
N GLY A 152 11.65 14.98 -4.70
CA GLY A 152 10.36 15.54 -4.28
C GLY A 152 9.56 14.64 -3.32
N ALA A 153 9.91 13.36 -3.19
CA ALA A 153 9.35 12.46 -2.18
C ALA A 153 10.31 12.27 -0.99
N ASN A 154 9.75 12.05 0.20
CA ASN A 154 10.50 11.61 1.38
C ASN A 154 10.85 10.11 1.28
N THR A 155 11.56 9.59 2.29
CA THR A 155 11.98 8.17 2.32
C THR A 155 10.82 7.17 2.44
N GLN A 156 9.62 7.62 2.81
CA GLN A 156 8.38 6.82 2.85
C GLN A 156 7.56 6.93 1.55
N GLY A 157 8.02 7.73 0.60
CA GLY A 157 7.42 7.95 -0.70
C GLY A 157 6.27 8.95 -0.76
N TYR A 158 6.20 9.85 0.22
CA TYR A 158 5.25 10.97 0.21
C TYR A 158 5.89 12.22 -0.38
N ALA A 159 5.18 12.88 -1.27
CA ALA A 159 5.47 14.25 -1.65
C ALA A 159 4.45 15.22 -1.07
N THR A 160 4.93 16.41 -0.75
CA THR A 160 4.10 17.51 -0.27
C THR A 160 3.71 18.40 -1.44
N VAL A 161 2.41 18.48 -1.72
CA VAL A 161 1.84 19.31 -2.80
C VAL A 161 0.93 20.39 -2.20
N ASP A 162 0.55 21.38 -3.01
CA ASP A 162 -0.55 22.27 -2.64
C ASP A 162 -1.86 21.48 -2.47
N LYS A 163 -2.75 21.97 -1.62
CA LYS A 163 -4.09 21.39 -1.48
C LYS A 163 -4.75 21.25 -2.86
N LEU A 164 -5.40 20.13 -3.09
CA LEU A 164 -6.10 19.85 -4.34
C LEU A 164 -7.56 20.28 -4.21
N SER A 165 -8.09 20.91 -5.25
CA SER A 165 -9.49 21.33 -5.32
C SER A 165 -10.06 20.89 -6.65
N ASN A 166 -10.95 19.88 -6.63
CA ASN A 166 -11.55 19.28 -7.82
C ASN A 166 -10.50 18.90 -8.89
N ALA A 167 -9.33 18.43 -8.46
CA ALA A 167 -8.24 18.07 -9.35
C ALA A 167 -8.48 16.70 -9.99
N THR A 168 -7.92 16.48 -11.19
CA THR A 168 -7.87 15.14 -11.79
C THR A 168 -6.47 14.60 -11.60
N LEU A 169 -6.33 13.51 -10.83
CA LEU A 169 -5.10 12.73 -10.81
C LEU A 169 -5.08 11.80 -12.01
N ALA A 170 -3.91 11.58 -12.59
CA ALA A 170 -3.73 10.69 -13.72
C ALA A 170 -2.44 9.88 -13.60
N VAL A 171 -2.44 8.70 -14.20
CA VAL A 171 -1.28 7.81 -14.28
C VAL A 171 -1.09 7.39 -15.74
N ARG A 172 0.16 7.33 -16.18
CA ARG A 172 0.57 6.83 -17.50
C ARG A 172 1.83 5.99 -17.38
N ALA A 173 2.07 5.10 -18.33
CA ALA A 173 3.38 4.43 -18.41
C ALA A 173 4.48 5.47 -18.67
N THR A 174 5.63 5.31 -18.03
CA THR A 174 6.76 6.23 -18.17
C THR A 174 7.20 6.30 -19.63
N GLY A 175 7.42 7.53 -20.11
CA GLY A 175 7.78 7.79 -21.51
C GLY A 175 6.62 7.73 -22.50
N GLN A 176 5.39 7.46 -22.05
CA GLN A 176 4.19 7.47 -22.89
C GLN A 176 3.34 8.72 -22.67
N THR A 177 2.49 9.05 -23.63
CA THR A 177 1.52 10.15 -23.53
C THR A 177 0.11 9.68 -23.20
N ALA A 178 -0.23 8.43 -23.52
CA ALA A 178 -1.53 7.84 -23.24
C ALA A 178 -1.76 7.71 -21.73
N ILE A 179 -2.88 8.27 -21.26
CA ILE A 179 -3.31 8.15 -19.86
C ILE A 179 -3.93 6.77 -19.65
N ALA A 180 -3.40 6.02 -18.68
CA ALA A 180 -3.86 4.69 -18.34
C ALA A 180 -4.96 4.70 -17.25
N LEU A 181 -4.91 5.70 -16.36
CA LEU A 181 -5.87 5.87 -15.27
C LEU A 181 -6.13 7.35 -15.03
N THR A 182 -7.39 7.71 -14.77
CA THR A 182 -7.80 9.04 -14.31
C THR A 182 -8.68 8.91 -13.07
N ILE A 183 -8.44 9.77 -12.08
CA ILE A 183 -9.26 9.92 -10.88
C ILE A 183 -9.72 11.37 -10.83
N PRO A 184 -10.93 11.67 -11.32
CA PRO A 184 -11.47 13.03 -11.31
C PRO A 184 -11.96 13.43 -9.91
N GLY A 185 -12.08 14.74 -9.67
CA GLY A 185 -12.76 15.27 -8.49
C GLY A 185 -11.99 15.17 -7.17
N VAL A 186 -10.67 14.97 -7.22
CA VAL A 186 -9.83 14.85 -6.03
C VAL A 186 -9.75 16.20 -5.33
N THR A 187 -10.29 16.23 -4.11
CA THR A 187 -10.27 17.40 -3.24
C THR A 187 -9.65 17.00 -1.91
N THR A 188 -8.72 17.81 -1.42
CA THR A 188 -8.02 17.58 -0.16
C THR A 188 -8.23 18.75 0.76
N ASN A 189 -8.42 18.45 2.04
CA ASN A 189 -8.28 19.47 3.07
C ASN A 189 -6.77 19.67 3.29
N GLY A 190 -6.37 20.89 3.61
CA GLY A 190 -4.98 21.12 3.98
C GLY A 190 -4.62 20.31 5.23
N ALA A 191 -3.33 19.98 5.38
CA ALA A 191 -2.80 19.06 6.38
C ALA A 191 -3.21 17.57 6.20
N ASP A 192 -3.91 17.21 5.13
CA ASP A 192 -4.25 15.81 4.84
C ASP A 192 -3.03 14.99 4.36
N ILE A 193 -3.12 13.67 4.57
CA ILE A 193 -2.14 12.67 4.14
C ILE A 193 -2.89 11.55 3.43
N PHE A 194 -2.53 11.27 2.17
CA PHE A 194 -3.17 10.24 1.35
C PHE A 194 -2.16 9.23 0.82
N THR A 195 -2.64 8.01 0.59
CA THR A 195 -1.94 6.98 -0.17
C THR A 195 -2.88 6.43 -1.23
N GLY A 196 -2.49 6.54 -2.50
CA GLY A 196 -3.08 5.77 -3.61
C GLY A 196 -2.29 4.48 -3.84
N TRP A 197 -2.99 3.44 -4.29
CA TRP A 197 -2.46 2.09 -4.55
C TRP A 197 -2.67 1.70 -6.01
#